data_AF-A0A6F9WWB4-F1
#
_entry.id   AF-A0A6F9WWB4-F1
#
_cell.length_a   1.000
_cell.length_b   1.000
_cell.length_c   1.000
_cell.angle_alpha   90.00
_cell.angle_beta   90.00
_cell.angle_gamma   90.00
#
_symmetry.space_group_name_H-M   'P 1'
#
loop_
_entity.id
_entity.type
_entity.pdbx_description
1 polymer ?
#
loop_
_entity_poly.entity_id
_entity_poly.type
_entity_poly.pdbx_seq_one_letter_code
_entity_poly.pdbx_strand_id
1 'polypeptide(L)'
;MSFVAGASASIMKTIKEIEAILEGEDLDYSGPKRHALHEKLQDALIKSSRTWYKKGFKRGHMEAYRASVAKGEVPLTLSANVEREFLPNYTSAVPLKSNLSESFVQKVSENVATRGNTSRKSSKRQR
;
A
#
# COMPACT_ATOMS: atom_id res chain seq x y z
N MET A 1 18.20 -8.47 4.29
CA MET A 1 17.34 -8.62 3.09
C MET A 1 16.06 -9.40 3.43
N SER A 2 15.04 -8.80 4.05
CA SER A 2 13.85 -9.53 4.55
C SER A 2 12.52 -9.18 3.84
N PHE A 3 12.54 -8.35 2.80
CA PHE A 3 11.32 -7.92 2.10
C PHE A 3 10.70 -9.00 1.21
N VAL A 4 11.50 -9.99 0.78
CA VAL A 4 11.09 -10.99 -0.22
C VAL A 4 10.35 -12.19 0.40
N ALA A 5 10.67 -12.59 1.64
CA ALA A 5 10.16 -13.83 2.21
C ALA A 5 8.62 -13.86 2.37
N GLY A 6 8.00 -12.74 2.76
CA GLY A 6 6.56 -12.67 3.03
C GLY A 6 5.68 -12.54 1.78
N ALA A 7 6.08 -11.71 0.81
CA ALA A 7 5.37 -11.59 -0.47
C ALA A 7 5.52 -12.87 -1.31
N SER A 8 6.70 -13.49 -1.25
CA SER A 8 6.97 -14.80 -1.84
C SER A 8 6.05 -15.87 -1.26
N ALA A 9 5.83 -15.90 0.06
CA ALA A 9 4.98 -16.92 0.68
C ALA A 9 3.50 -16.84 0.25
N SER A 10 2.92 -15.64 0.16
CA SER A 10 1.52 -15.49 -0.29
C SER A 10 1.34 -15.84 -1.77
N ILE A 11 2.32 -15.47 -2.61
CA ILE A 11 2.30 -15.79 -4.04
C ILE A 11 2.45 -17.31 -4.22
N MET A 12 3.42 -17.92 -3.54
CA MET A 12 3.63 -19.37 -3.56
C MET A 12 2.40 -20.15 -3.08
N LYS A 13 1.69 -19.65 -2.07
CA LYS A 13 0.42 -20.25 -1.64
C LYS A 13 -0.62 -20.21 -2.76
N THR A 14 -0.80 -19.06 -3.43
CA THR A 14 -1.74 -18.94 -4.55
C THR A 14 -1.34 -19.82 -5.73
N ILE A 15 -0.05 -19.94 -6.03
CA ILE A 15 0.46 -20.85 -7.07
C ILE A 15 0.09 -22.30 -6.74
N LYS A 16 0.38 -22.76 -5.52
CA LYS A 16 0.01 -24.13 -5.08
C LYS A 16 -1.49 -24.40 -5.16
N GLU A 17 -2.31 -23.41 -4.82
CA GLU A 17 -3.76 -23.52 -4.91
C GLU A 17 -4.24 -23.59 -6.36
N ILE A 18 -3.58 -22.89 -7.29
CA ILE A 18 -3.85 -22.99 -8.73
C ILE A 18 -3.40 -24.36 -9.27
N GLU A 19 -2.20 -24.82 -8.93
CA GLU A 19 -1.69 -26.14 -9.30
C GLU A 19 -2.63 -27.26 -8.82
N ALA A 20 -3.17 -27.13 -7.61
CA ALA A 20 -4.14 -28.06 -7.06
C ALA A 20 -5.49 -28.05 -7.81
N ILE A 21 -5.91 -26.92 -8.39
CA ILE A 21 -7.13 -26.86 -9.22
C ILE A 21 -6.90 -27.54 -10.57
N LEU A 22 -5.69 -27.39 -11.12
CA LEU A 22 -5.34 -27.93 -12.43
C LEU A 22 -5.07 -29.44 -12.37
N GLU A 23 -4.47 -29.96 -11.29
CA GLU A 23 -4.08 -31.37 -11.14
C GLU A 23 -3.22 -31.91 -12.30
N GLY A 24 -2.58 -31.02 -13.07
CA GLY A 24 -1.80 -31.39 -14.26
C GLY A 24 -2.64 -31.66 -15.51
N GLU A 25 -3.94 -31.36 -15.49
CA GLU A 25 -4.84 -31.52 -16.64
C GLU A 25 -5.01 -30.22 -17.44
N ASP A 26 -5.30 -30.37 -18.72
CA ASP A 26 -5.70 -29.27 -19.59
C ASP A 26 -7.13 -28.81 -19.25
N LEU A 27 -7.36 -27.50 -19.28
CA LEU A 27 -8.65 -26.91 -18.95
C LEU A 27 -9.60 -26.95 -20.15
N ASP A 28 -10.70 -27.69 -20.01
CA ASP A 28 -11.84 -27.56 -20.90
C ASP A 28 -12.43 -26.15 -20.88
N TYR A 29 -12.87 -25.67 -22.05
CA TYR A 29 -13.34 -24.30 -22.23
C TYR A 29 -14.54 -23.93 -21.33
N SER A 30 -15.38 -24.87 -20.93
CA SER A 30 -16.52 -24.65 -20.03
C SER A 30 -16.55 -25.61 -18.85
N GLY A 31 -15.39 -26.16 -18.46
CA GLY A 31 -15.29 -27.14 -17.38
C GLY A 31 -15.39 -26.51 -15.98
N PRO A 32 -15.81 -27.30 -14.97
CA PRO A 32 -15.88 -26.85 -13.57
C PRO A 32 -14.52 -26.37 -13.03
N LYS A 33 -13.41 -26.98 -13.48
CA LYS A 33 -12.03 -26.56 -13.13
C LYS A 33 -11.71 -25.14 -13.61
N ARG A 34 -12.19 -24.76 -14.80
CA ARG A 34 -12.00 -23.40 -15.36
C ARG A 34 -12.76 -22.36 -14.53
N HIS A 35 -13.98 -22.68 -14.12
CA HIS A 35 -14.76 -21.83 -13.21
C HIS A 35 -14.05 -21.65 -11.85
N ALA A 36 -13.60 -22.74 -11.24
CA ALA A 36 -12.86 -22.70 -9.98
C ALA A 36 -11.57 -21.86 -10.09
N LEU A 37 -10.82 -22.00 -11.20
CA LEU A 37 -9.64 -21.18 -11.45
C LEU A 37 -10.00 -19.69 -11.60
N HIS A 38 -11.07 -19.40 -12.33
CA HIS A 38 -11.51 -18.01 -12.55
C HIS A 38 -11.90 -17.32 -11.23
N GLU A 39 -12.69 -17.99 -10.38
CA GLU A 39 -13.03 -17.50 -9.04
C GLU A 39 -11.78 -17.27 -8.20
N LYS A 40 -10.83 -18.22 -8.24
CA LYS A 40 -9.58 -18.12 -7.48
C LYS A 40 -8.74 -16.90 -7.89
N LEU A 41 -8.66 -16.63 -9.19
CA LEU A 41 -7.95 -15.47 -9.73
C LEU A 41 -8.64 -14.16 -9.35
N GLN A 42 -9.98 -14.12 -9.40
CA GLN A 42 -10.76 -12.96 -8.97
C GLN A 42 -10.51 -12.63 -7.49
N ASP A 43 -10.54 -13.63 -6.62
CA ASP A 43 -10.25 -13.47 -5.19
C ASP A 43 -8.83 -12.96 -4.94
N ALA A 44 -7.85 -13.55 -5.62
CA ALA A 44 -6.45 -13.13 -5.52
C ALA A 44 -6.28 -11.67 -5.96
N LEU A 45 -6.96 -11.27 -7.04
CA LEU A 45 -6.95 -9.91 -7.55
C LEU A 45 -7.58 -8.93 -6.55
N ILE A 46 -8.78 -9.22 -6.02
CA ILE A 46 -9.45 -8.37 -5.03
C ILE A 46 -8.54 -8.17 -3.80
N LYS A 47 -7.96 -9.26 -3.29
CA LYS A 47 -7.09 -9.21 -2.11
C LYS A 47 -5.83 -8.38 -2.35
N SER A 48 -5.19 -8.55 -3.51
CA SER A 48 -4.04 -7.77 -3.92
C SER A 48 -4.39 -6.28 -4.04
N SER A 49 -5.46 -5.96 -4.77
CA SER A 49 -5.93 -4.59 -4.98
C SER A 49 -6.27 -3.88 -3.67
N ARG A 50 -6.98 -4.53 -2.74
CA ARG A 50 -7.26 -3.99 -1.40
C ARG A 50 -5.98 -3.70 -0.62
N THR A 51 -4.98 -4.58 -0.72
CA THR A 51 -3.68 -4.41 -0.03
C THR A 51 -2.93 -3.21 -0.58
N TRP A 52 -2.87 -3.07 -1.90
CA TRP A 52 -2.24 -1.92 -2.56
C TRP A 52 -2.95 -0.62 -2.24
N TYR A 53 -4.29 -0.62 -2.22
CA TYR A 53 -5.07 0.55 -1.88
C TYR A 53 -4.78 1.05 -0.46
N LYS A 54 -4.75 0.14 0.53
CA LYS A 54 -4.38 0.47 1.92
C LYS A 54 -2.94 0.98 2.05
N LYS A 55 -2.01 0.36 1.32
CA LYS A 55 -0.60 0.80 1.29
C LYS A 55 -0.47 2.20 0.69
N GLY A 56 -1.17 2.45 -0.42
CA GLY A 56 -1.22 3.75 -1.09
C GLY A 56 -1.75 4.83 -0.15
N PHE A 57 -2.85 4.58 0.55
CA PHE A 57 -3.40 5.50 1.55
C PHE A 57 -2.39 5.85 2.64
N LYS A 58 -1.74 4.84 3.24
CA LYS A 58 -0.72 5.06 4.27
C LYS A 58 0.47 5.85 3.74
N ARG A 59 0.94 5.54 2.53
CA ARG A 59 2.06 6.25 1.90
C ARG A 59 1.71 7.70 1.59
N GLY A 60 0.53 7.95 1.02
CA GLY A 60 0.04 9.31 0.75
C GLY A 60 -0.07 10.14 2.03
N HIS A 61 -0.56 9.56 3.13
CA HIS A 61 -0.58 10.23 4.42
C HIS A 61 0.83 10.62 4.91
N MET A 62 1.80 9.71 4.83
CA MET A 62 3.18 10.01 5.22
C MET A 62 3.83 11.10 4.34
N GLU A 63 3.57 11.08 3.03
CA GLU A 63 4.10 12.06 2.09
C GLU A 63 3.45 13.44 2.27
N ALA A 64 2.14 13.49 2.48
CA ALA A 64 1.41 14.72 2.81
C ALA A 64 1.96 15.34 4.11
N TYR A 65 2.12 14.53 5.16
CA TYR A 65 2.69 15.00 6.42
C TYR A 65 4.09 15.58 6.23
N ARG A 66 4.97 14.89 5.49
CA ARG A 66 6.33 15.38 5.18
C ARG A 66 6.32 16.73 4.48
N ALA A 67 5.39 16.95 3.56
CA ALA A 67 5.27 18.21 2.84
C ALA A 67 4.70 19.35 3.72
N SER A 68 3.86 19.02 4.69
CA SER A 68 3.14 19.98 5.52
C SER A 68 3.75 20.23 6.91
N VAL A 69 4.89 19.61 7.26
CA VAL A 69 5.48 19.73 8.62
C VAL A 69 5.73 21.17 9.04
N ALA A 70 6.07 22.06 8.11
CA ALA A 70 6.26 23.48 8.41
C ALA A 70 4.95 24.21 8.76
N LYS A 71 3.79 23.66 8.38
CA LYS A 71 2.46 24.27 8.56
C LYS A 71 1.57 23.56 9.58
N GLY A 72 1.88 22.31 9.93
CA GLY A 72 1.13 21.53 10.94
C GLY A 72 -0.27 21.07 10.49
N GLU A 73 -0.57 21.10 9.19
CA GLU A 73 -1.93 20.96 8.66
C GLU A 73 -2.43 19.50 8.51
N VAL A 74 -1.55 18.51 8.62
CA VAL A 74 -1.91 17.09 8.42
C VAL A 74 -2.04 16.38 9.77
N PRO A 75 -3.22 15.81 10.11
CA PRO A 75 -3.43 15.07 11.35
C PRO A 75 -2.50 13.85 11.48
N LEU A 76 -2.16 13.45 12.71
CA LEU A 76 -1.32 12.25 12.95
C LEU A 76 -2.05 10.93 12.66
N THR A 77 -3.37 10.95 12.72
CA THR A 77 -4.22 9.79 12.48
C THR A 77 -5.28 10.12 11.45
N LEU A 78 -5.42 9.25 10.44
CA LEU A 78 -6.47 9.32 9.44
C LEU A 78 -7.27 8.02 9.44
N SER A 79 -8.58 8.16 9.30
CA SER A 79 -9.54 7.06 9.19
C SER A 79 -10.59 7.44 8.14
N ALA A 80 -10.86 6.54 7.21
CA ALA A 80 -11.91 6.71 6.22
C ALA A 80 -12.51 5.35 5.88
N ASN A 81 -13.81 5.32 5.61
CA ASN A 81 -14.48 4.18 4.98
C ASN A 81 -14.83 4.58 3.57
N VAL A 82 -14.26 3.88 2.58
CA VAL A 82 -14.43 4.23 1.16
C VAL A 82 -14.99 3.02 0.43
N GLU A 83 -16.03 3.24 -0.35
CA GLU A 83 -16.52 2.23 -1.29
C GLU A 83 -15.63 2.18 -2.52
N ARG A 84 -15.22 0.97 -2.89
CA ARG A 84 -14.39 0.77 -4.07
C ARG A 84 -14.79 -0.48 -4.83
N GLU A 85 -14.86 -0.32 -6.14
CA GLU A 85 -15.00 -1.39 -7.09
C GLU A 85 -13.62 -1.94 -7.45
N PHE A 86 -13.41 -3.24 -7.22
CA PHE A 86 -12.16 -3.95 -7.56
C PHE A 86 -12.33 -4.95 -8.70
N LEU A 87 -13.57 -5.35 -8.97
CA LEU A 87 -13.99 -6.12 -10.14
C LEU A 87 -15.26 -5.46 -10.70
N PRO A 88 -15.53 -5.59 -12.01
CA PRO A 88 -16.75 -5.07 -12.61
C PRO A 88 -18.00 -5.54 -11.84
N ASN A 89 -18.86 -4.60 -11.47
CA ASN A 89 -20.11 -4.81 -10.72
C ASN A 89 -19.91 -5.37 -9.30
N TYR A 90 -18.69 -5.29 -8.74
CA TYR A 90 -18.41 -5.72 -7.37
C TYR A 90 -17.80 -4.58 -6.55
N THR A 91 -18.68 -3.86 -5.85
CA THR A 91 -18.31 -2.80 -4.91
C THR A 91 -18.12 -3.37 -3.51
N SER A 92 -17.08 -2.93 -2.82
CA SER A 92 -16.87 -3.28 -1.42
C SER A 92 -16.38 -2.11 -0.60
N ALA A 93 -16.85 -2.01 0.64
CA ALA A 93 -16.34 -1.04 1.60
C ALA A 93 -14.92 -1.42 2.03
N VAL A 94 -14.01 -0.44 1.99
CA VAL A 94 -12.63 -0.58 2.44
C VAL A 94 -12.37 0.37 3.59
N PRO A 95 -12.18 -0.14 4.83
CA PRO A 95 -11.73 0.68 5.93
C PRO A 95 -10.25 1.02 5.74
N LEU A 96 -9.96 2.31 5.63
CA LEU A 96 -8.64 2.90 5.54
C LEU A 96 -8.28 3.48 6.90
N LYS A 97 -7.13 3.09 7.43
CA LYS A 97 -6.59 3.64 8.67
C LYS A 97 -5.09 3.85 8.52
N SER A 98 -4.61 4.99 8.98
CA SER A 98 -3.19 5.28 9.05
C SER A 98 -2.89 6.09 10.30
N ASN A 99 -1.91 5.64 11.07
CA ASN A 99 -1.38 6.34 12.23
C ASN A 99 0.13 6.59 11.98
N LEU A 100 0.57 7.83 12.15
CA LEU A 100 1.98 8.21 12.10
C LEU A 100 2.60 8.05 13.49
N SER A 101 3.62 7.21 13.58
CA SER A 101 4.33 6.98 14.85
C SER A 101 5.12 8.22 15.28
N GLU A 102 5.27 8.43 16.60
CA GLU A 102 6.08 9.51 17.17
C GLU A 102 7.50 9.56 16.60
N SER A 103 8.15 8.39 16.48
CA SER A 103 9.50 8.29 15.90
C SER A 103 9.58 8.74 14.43
N PHE A 104 8.48 8.63 13.67
CA PHE A 104 8.40 9.15 12.31
C PHE A 104 8.27 10.67 12.35
N VAL A 105 7.37 11.19 13.18
CA VAL A 105 7.14 12.63 13.35
C VAL A 105 8.44 13.33 13.76
N GLN A 106 9.11 12.83 14.80
CA GLN A 106 10.38 13.38 15.29
C GLN A 106 11.44 13.44 14.19
N LYS A 107 11.65 12.33 13.47
CA LYS A 107 12.61 12.27 12.35
C LYS A 107 12.30 13.27 11.25
N VAL A 108 11.02 13.49 10.93
CA VAL A 108 10.65 14.46 9.89
C VAL A 108 10.91 15.89 10.38
N SER A 109 10.57 16.22 11.62
CA SER A 109 10.82 17.53 12.23
C SER A 109 12.32 17.87 12.31
N GLU A 110 13.16 16.93 12.72
CA GLU A 110 14.63 17.09 12.77
C GLU A 110 15.24 17.35 11.37
N ASN A 111 14.74 16.65 10.35
CA ASN A 111 15.18 16.84 8.96
C ASN A 111 14.79 18.22 8.39
N VAL A 112 13.65 18.78 8.82
CA VAL A 112 13.25 20.14 8.42
C VAL A 112 14.13 21.19 9.11
N ALA A 113 14.43 21.02 10.40
CA ALA A 113 15.27 21.94 11.17
C ALA A 113 16.72 22.00 10.64
N THR A 114 17.30 20.86 10.25
CA THR A 114 18.66 20.78 9.69
C THR A 114 18.78 21.39 8.28
N ARG A 115 17.74 21.27 7.44
CA ARG A 115 17.69 21.91 6.11
C ARG A 115 17.47 23.43 6.19
N GLY A 116 16.73 23.93 7.19
CA GLY A 116 16.57 25.36 7.42
C GLY A 116 17.86 26.08 7.82
N ASN A 117 18.81 25.37 8.42
CA ASN A 117 20.03 25.97 8.98
C ASN A 117 21.21 26.07 7.98
N THR A 118 21.19 25.30 6.90
CA THR A 118 22.22 25.35 5.83
C THR A 118 21.99 26.49 4.83
N SER A 119 20.75 26.96 4.67
CA SER A 119 20.41 28.08 3.77
C SER A 119 20.80 29.46 4.34
N ARG A 120 20.93 29.62 5.66
CA ARG A 120 21.25 30.92 6.28
C ARG A 120 22.76 31.26 6.36
N LYS A 121 23.66 30.32 6.08
CA LYS A 121 25.12 30.54 6.20
C LYS A 121 25.82 31.09 4.95
N SER A 122 25.16 31.19 3.80
CA SER A 122 25.79 31.68 2.54
C SER A 122 25.62 33.18 2.27
N SER A 123 24.80 33.93 3.04
CA SER A 123 24.48 35.34 2.74
C SER A 123 25.39 36.38 3.43
N LYS A 124 26.48 35.98 4.10
CA LYS A 124 27.34 36.91 4.85
C LYS A 124 28.78 36.91 4.34
N ARG A 125 28.97 37.15 3.04
CA ARG A 125 30.31 37.35 2.48
C ARG A 125 30.33 38.15 1.18
N GLN A 126 29.79 39.37 1.20
CA GLN A 126 30.25 40.42 0.29
C GLN A 126 30.25 41.74 1.07
N ARG A 127 31.46 42.18 1.43
CA ARG A 127 31.83 43.55 1.79
C ARG A 127 32.96 43.93 0.86
#